data_AF-A0A1H1W8A6-F1
#
_entry.id   AF-A0A1H1W8A6-F1
#
_cell.length_a   1.000
_cell.length_b   1.000
_cell.length_c   1.000
_cell.angle_alpha   90.00
_cell.angle_beta   90.00
_cell.angle_gamma   90.00
#
_symmetry.space_group_name_H-M   'P 1'
#
loop_
_entity.id
_entity.type
_entity.pdbx_description
1 polymer ?
#
loop_
_entity_poly.entity_id
_entity_poly.type
_entity_poly.pdbx_seq_one_letter_code
_entity_poly.pdbx_strand_id
1 'polypeptide(L)'
;MKTLFQKKYGITLLISLVAIITLQNCERDDICAATTQTTPRLIVEFYDATDTDELLNVSRITVYRDGIFTDENGVTTEPTEASDKIITTYNNEDSYVFNVTSNKIALPLLVGAEGQPPITVRYVLEKDTNLRIEDDDPLTNSNIDIIEITYNTEFVYVSRACGYSSHFNSLGVQRITDSDQWITNIEIEETTQASIKDENTTHVRIYH
;
A
#
# COMPACT_ATOMS: atom_id res chain seq x y z
N MET A 1 -42.61 60.54 23.76
CA MET A 1 -41.73 60.20 22.61
C MET A 1 -40.38 59.54 22.98
N LYS A 2 -39.93 59.56 24.25
CA LYS A 2 -38.62 58.99 24.66
C LYS A 2 -38.58 57.45 24.83
N THR A 3 -39.71 56.80 25.11
CA THR A 3 -39.79 55.34 25.36
C THR A 3 -39.74 54.48 24.09
N LEU A 4 -40.10 55.04 22.93
CA LEU A 4 -40.00 54.35 21.64
C LEU A 4 -38.55 54.27 21.12
N PHE A 5 -37.69 55.19 21.54
CA PHE A 5 -36.28 55.24 21.11
C PHE A 5 -35.46 54.13 21.81
N GLN A 6 -35.64 53.94 23.13
CA GLN A 6 -34.95 52.91 23.93
C GLN A 6 -35.27 51.47 23.46
N LYS A 7 -36.51 51.22 23.05
CA LYS A 7 -36.96 49.90 22.56
C LYS A 7 -36.33 49.51 21.21
N LYS A 8 -35.99 50.50 20.38
CA LYS A 8 -35.39 50.32 19.07
C LYS A 8 -33.94 49.85 19.17
N TYR A 9 -33.14 50.50 20.01
CA TYR A 9 -31.73 50.11 20.23
C TYR A 9 -31.58 48.75 20.91
N GLY A 10 -32.49 48.40 21.83
CA GLY A 10 -32.47 47.09 22.49
C GLY A 10 -32.70 45.92 21.52
N ILE A 11 -33.62 46.07 20.56
CA ILE A 11 -33.87 45.03 19.54
C ILE A 11 -32.66 44.90 18.59
N THR A 12 -32.04 46.01 18.17
CA THR A 12 -30.86 45.97 17.32
C THR A 12 -29.64 45.34 18.02
N LEU A 13 -29.47 45.59 19.31
CA LEU A 13 -28.41 44.98 20.14
C LEU A 13 -28.62 43.47 20.30
N LEU A 14 -29.87 43.02 20.49
CA LEU A 14 -30.22 41.61 20.63
C LEU A 14 -29.98 40.84 19.32
N ILE A 15 -30.35 41.42 18.17
CA ILE A 15 -30.12 40.83 16.85
C ILE A 15 -28.61 40.72 16.54
N SER A 16 -27.83 41.74 16.91
CA SER A 16 -26.36 41.72 16.81
C SER A 16 -25.72 40.61 17.66
N LEU A 17 -26.18 40.45 18.90
CA LEU A 17 -25.67 39.41 19.81
C LEU A 17 -26.03 37.99 19.33
N VAL A 18 -27.25 37.79 18.82
CA VAL A 18 -27.67 36.52 18.20
C VAL A 18 -26.86 36.22 16.94
N ALA A 19 -26.58 37.22 16.11
CA ALA A 19 -25.74 37.06 14.92
C ALA A 19 -24.30 36.65 15.28
N ILE A 20 -23.72 37.22 16.34
CA ILE A 20 -22.38 36.85 16.84
C ILE A 20 -22.36 35.40 17.37
N ILE A 21 -23.42 34.95 18.05
CA ILE A 21 -23.54 33.56 18.54
C ILE A 21 -23.68 32.58 17.38
N THR A 22 -24.41 32.93 16.31
CA THR A 22 -24.53 32.07 15.12
C THR A 22 -23.25 32.00 14.28
N LEU A 23 -22.35 32.97 14.41
CA LEU A 23 -21.03 32.98 13.75
C LEU A 23 -19.96 32.19 14.52
N GLN A 24 -20.24 31.74 15.75
CA GLN A 24 -19.33 30.87 16.51
C GLN A 24 -19.49 29.37 16.19
N ASN A 25 -20.52 28.99 15.42
CA ASN A 25 -20.71 27.62 14.96
C ASN A 25 -20.05 27.34 13.59
N CYS A 26 -19.13 28.20 13.15
CA CYS A 26 -18.28 27.89 12.00
C CYS A 26 -17.15 26.95 12.47
N GLU A 27 -17.45 25.65 12.57
CA GLU A 27 -16.44 24.59 12.63
C GLU A 27 -15.69 24.62 11.30
N ARG A 28 -14.35 24.69 11.35
CA ARG A 28 -13.52 24.59 10.14
C ARG A 28 -13.81 23.21 9.53
N ASP A 29 -14.18 23.16 8.26
CA ASP A 29 -14.33 21.89 7.54
C ASP A 29 -12.99 21.13 7.62
N ASP A 30 -12.91 20.16 8.53
CA ASP A 30 -11.83 19.19 8.56
C ASP A 30 -12.06 18.29 7.35
N ILE A 31 -11.44 18.64 6.23
CA ILE A 31 -11.37 17.77 5.06
C ILE A 31 -10.01 17.08 5.11
N CYS A 32 -9.96 15.79 4.84
CA CYS A 32 -8.69 15.10 4.71
C CYS A 32 -7.94 15.62 3.50
N ALA A 33 -6.64 15.90 3.68
CA ALA A 33 -5.77 16.10 2.54
C ALA A 33 -5.79 14.82 1.69
N ALA A 34 -5.90 14.95 0.37
CA ALA A 34 -5.90 13.82 -0.56
C ALA A 34 -4.61 12.97 -0.50
N THR A 35 -3.58 13.47 0.19
CA THR A 35 -2.29 12.80 0.44
C THR A 35 -2.24 12.04 1.77
N THR A 36 -3.33 12.02 2.54
CA THR A 36 -3.38 11.25 3.79
C THR A 36 -3.55 9.78 3.45
N GLN A 37 -2.43 9.07 3.31
CA GLN A 37 -2.45 7.64 3.07
C GLN A 37 -2.86 6.92 4.36
N THR A 38 -4.05 6.34 4.36
CA THR A 38 -4.61 5.63 5.53
C THR A 38 -4.24 4.15 5.55
N THR A 39 -3.65 3.64 4.47
CA THR A 39 -3.17 2.25 4.37
C THR A 39 -1.91 2.23 3.51
N PRO A 40 -0.71 2.22 4.11
CA PRO A 40 0.54 2.19 3.37
C PRO A 40 0.79 0.80 2.77
N ARG A 41 1.54 0.76 1.68
CA ARG A 41 2.03 -0.46 1.04
C ARG A 41 3.42 -0.81 1.55
N LEU A 42 3.76 -2.09 1.44
CA LEU A 42 5.12 -2.55 1.63
C LEU A 42 5.97 -2.15 0.42
N ILE A 43 6.90 -1.22 0.62
CA ILE A 43 7.86 -0.80 -0.42
C ILE A 43 9.02 -1.78 -0.46
N VAL A 44 9.20 -2.43 -1.61
CA VAL A 44 10.28 -3.39 -1.88
C VAL A 44 11.17 -2.82 -2.97
N GLU A 45 12.48 -2.86 -2.75
CA GLU A 45 13.49 -2.51 -3.73
C GLU A 45 14.43 -3.69 -4.02
N PHE A 46 14.89 -3.77 -5.26
CA PHE A 46 15.74 -4.84 -5.77
C PHE A 46 17.18 -4.34 -5.92
N TYR A 47 18.12 -5.10 -5.37
CA TYR A 47 19.54 -4.79 -5.30
C TYR A 47 20.36 -5.90 -5.97
N ASP A 48 21.57 -5.55 -6.40
CA ASP A 48 22.53 -6.53 -6.91
C ASP A 48 23.03 -7.44 -5.78
N ALA A 49 23.02 -8.76 -5.98
CA ALA A 49 23.47 -9.72 -4.97
C ALA A 49 24.98 -9.70 -4.70
N THR A 50 25.77 -9.12 -5.60
CA THR A 50 27.23 -8.98 -5.47
C THR A 50 27.64 -7.59 -4.99
N ASP A 51 26.93 -6.54 -5.43
CA ASP A 51 27.10 -5.17 -4.98
C ASP A 51 25.84 -4.66 -4.26
N THR A 52 25.76 -4.95 -2.96
CA THR A 52 24.53 -4.82 -2.15
C THR A 52 24.02 -3.38 -1.96
N ASP A 53 24.79 -2.38 -2.38
CA ASP A 53 24.40 -0.96 -2.32
C ASP A 53 23.82 -0.45 -3.65
N GLU A 54 23.91 -1.22 -4.74
CA GLU A 54 23.44 -0.83 -6.07
C GLU A 54 22.06 -1.43 -6.37
N LEU A 55 21.15 -0.57 -6.87
CA LEU A 55 19.82 -1.01 -7.31
C LEU A 55 19.93 -1.77 -8.64
N LEU A 56 19.36 -2.96 -8.70
CA LEU A 56 19.34 -3.80 -9.89
C LEU A 56 17.91 -4.09 -10.34
N ASN A 57 17.59 -3.69 -11.57
CA ASN A 57 16.29 -3.97 -12.16
C ASN A 57 16.06 -5.48 -12.32
N VAL A 58 14.88 -5.94 -11.91
CA VAL A 58 14.39 -7.25 -12.31
C VAL A 58 13.78 -7.13 -13.70
N SER A 59 14.26 -7.95 -14.63
CA SER A 59 13.75 -8.01 -15.99
C SER A 59 12.34 -8.60 -15.99
N ARG A 60 11.42 -7.87 -16.63
CA ARG A 60 10.05 -8.33 -16.96
C ARG A 60 9.34 -9.02 -15.79
N ILE A 61 9.43 -8.38 -14.62
CA ILE A 61 8.86 -8.89 -13.39
C ILE A 61 7.33 -8.79 -13.40
N THR A 62 6.70 -9.86 -12.94
CA THR A 62 5.28 -9.93 -12.57
C THR A 62 5.19 -10.25 -11.09
N VAL A 63 4.38 -9.49 -10.36
CA VAL A 63 4.19 -9.67 -8.91
C VAL A 63 2.73 -9.62 -8.57
N TYR A 64 2.22 -10.64 -7.90
CA TYR A 64 0.83 -10.71 -7.51
C TYR A 64 0.66 -11.50 -6.20
N ARG A 65 -0.44 -11.25 -5.50
CA ARG A 65 -0.77 -11.99 -4.28
C ARG A 65 -1.25 -13.40 -4.65
N ASP A 66 -0.71 -14.41 -3.98
CA ASP A 66 -1.11 -15.81 -4.17
C ASP A 66 -2.64 -15.96 -3.98
N GLY A 67 -3.27 -16.74 -4.86
CA GLY A 67 -4.71 -16.97 -4.88
C GLY A 67 -5.58 -15.81 -5.39
N ILE A 68 -5.01 -14.78 -6.02
CA ILE A 68 -5.80 -13.68 -6.61
C ILE A 68 -6.41 -14.02 -7.98
N PHE A 69 -5.75 -14.89 -8.74
CA PHE A 69 -6.21 -15.34 -10.04
C PHE A 69 -6.79 -16.73 -9.88
N THR A 70 -8.09 -16.86 -10.12
CA THR A 70 -8.80 -18.13 -9.96
C THR A 70 -9.83 -18.24 -11.07
N ASP A 71 -9.89 -19.38 -11.75
CA ASP A 71 -10.89 -19.63 -12.77
C ASP A 71 -12.30 -19.82 -12.16
N GLU A 72 -13.29 -19.98 -13.04
CA GLU A 72 -14.68 -20.25 -12.64
C GLU A 72 -14.86 -21.54 -11.81
N ASN A 73 -13.87 -22.41 -11.79
CA ASN A 73 -13.86 -23.67 -11.05
C ASN A 73 -13.07 -23.61 -9.74
N GLY A 74 -12.50 -22.46 -9.37
CA GLY A 74 -11.73 -22.33 -8.13
C GLY A 74 -10.26 -22.73 -8.28
N VAL A 75 -9.74 -22.91 -9.50
CA VAL A 75 -8.35 -23.28 -9.77
C VAL A 75 -7.50 -22.03 -9.93
N THR A 76 -6.38 -21.95 -9.21
CA THR A 76 -5.41 -20.85 -9.35
C THR A 76 -4.84 -20.81 -10.76
N THR A 77 -4.84 -19.63 -11.38
CA THR A 77 -4.30 -19.41 -12.74
C THR A 77 -3.16 -18.39 -12.71
N GLU A 78 -2.34 -18.41 -13.76
CA GLU A 78 -1.28 -17.40 -13.95
C GLU A 78 -1.80 -16.23 -14.79
N PRO A 79 -1.33 -14.99 -14.54
CA PRO A 79 -1.69 -13.85 -15.37
C PRO A 79 -1.12 -14.01 -16.78
N THR A 80 -1.94 -13.85 -17.81
CA THR A 80 -1.57 -14.09 -19.21
C THR A 80 -1.65 -12.85 -20.11
N GLU A 81 -2.40 -11.81 -19.73
CA GLU A 81 -2.52 -10.56 -20.50
C GLU A 81 -2.53 -9.35 -19.57
N ALA A 82 -1.78 -8.32 -19.95
CA ALA A 82 -1.86 -7.02 -19.29
C ALA A 82 -3.14 -6.33 -19.75
N SER A 83 -4.09 -6.06 -18.86
CA SER A 83 -4.94 -4.89 -19.08
C SER A 83 -4.08 -3.67 -18.74
N ASP A 84 -3.19 -3.24 -19.65
CA ASP A 84 -2.34 -2.04 -19.56
C ASP A 84 -2.49 -1.21 -18.27
N LYS A 85 -1.78 -1.58 -17.19
CA LYS A 85 -1.69 -0.71 -16.01
C LYS A 85 -0.40 -0.93 -15.27
N ILE A 86 0.57 -0.09 -15.62
CA ILE A 86 1.57 0.37 -14.67
C ILE A 86 0.81 0.98 -13.49
N ILE A 87 0.75 0.29 -12.35
CA ILE A 87 0.16 0.86 -11.13
C ILE A 87 1.24 1.70 -10.42
N THR A 88 1.59 2.85 -10.99
CA THR A 88 2.27 3.91 -10.22
C THR A 88 1.29 4.63 -9.29
N THR A 89 -0.02 4.42 -9.47
CA THR A 89 -1.08 4.95 -8.60
C THR A 89 -2.17 3.90 -8.44
N TYR A 90 -2.40 3.50 -7.21
CA TYR A 90 -3.32 2.43 -6.89
C TYR A 90 -4.71 3.00 -6.56
N ASN A 91 -5.72 2.61 -7.33
CA ASN A 91 -7.13 2.67 -6.94
C ASN A 91 -7.54 1.21 -6.68
N ASN A 92 -7.74 0.88 -5.40
CA ASN A 92 -8.56 -0.13 -4.71
C ASN A 92 -8.87 -1.52 -5.33
N GLU A 93 -8.54 -1.85 -6.57
CA GLU A 93 -9.10 -3.03 -7.27
C GLU A 93 -8.06 -3.93 -7.99
N ASP A 94 -6.82 -3.50 -8.29
CA ASP A 94 -5.87 -4.29 -9.11
C ASP A 94 -4.53 -4.62 -8.41
N SER A 95 -4.38 -5.71 -7.64
CA SER A 95 -3.20 -5.95 -6.72
C SER A 95 -2.01 -6.63 -7.38
N TYR A 96 -1.63 -6.21 -8.57
CA TYR A 96 -0.52 -6.85 -9.27
C TYR A 96 0.29 -5.90 -10.15
N VAL A 97 1.53 -6.32 -10.38
CA VAL A 97 2.49 -5.78 -11.35
C VAL A 97 2.63 -6.85 -12.43
N PHE A 98 2.65 -6.48 -13.71
CA PHE A 98 2.73 -7.46 -14.79
C PHE A 98 3.74 -7.05 -15.86
N ASN A 99 4.70 -7.93 -16.11
CA ASN A 99 5.67 -7.87 -17.21
C ASN A 99 6.37 -6.50 -17.35
N VAL A 100 6.81 -5.91 -16.23
CA VAL A 100 7.53 -4.62 -16.23
C VAL A 100 9.00 -4.81 -15.89
N THR A 101 9.87 -3.91 -16.31
CA THR A 101 11.25 -3.89 -15.82
C THR A 101 11.37 -2.82 -14.74
N SER A 102 11.66 -3.22 -13.50
CA SER A 102 11.70 -2.31 -12.36
C SER A 102 12.68 -2.81 -11.28
N ASN A 103 13.28 -1.87 -10.55
CA ASN A 103 14.03 -2.11 -9.32
C ASN A 103 13.21 -1.79 -8.06
N LYS A 104 11.92 -1.44 -8.22
CA LYS A 104 11.05 -1.04 -7.11
C LYS A 104 9.61 -1.46 -7.36
N ILE A 105 8.96 -1.98 -6.31
CA ILE A 105 7.54 -2.32 -6.29
C ILE A 105 6.90 -1.94 -4.95
N ALA A 106 5.58 -1.77 -4.95
CA ALA A 106 4.80 -1.48 -3.75
C ALA A 106 3.70 -2.54 -3.60
N LEU A 107 3.77 -3.34 -2.55
CA LEU A 107 2.86 -4.46 -2.31
C LEU A 107 1.75 -4.07 -1.34
N PRO A 108 0.47 -4.24 -1.70
CA PRO A 108 -0.62 -3.96 -0.77
C PRO A 108 -0.62 -4.94 0.41
N LEU A 109 -1.02 -4.47 1.58
CA LEU A 109 -1.18 -5.31 2.76
C LEU A 109 -2.65 -5.42 3.12
N LEU A 110 -3.06 -6.61 3.57
CA LEU A 110 -4.40 -6.83 4.10
C LEU A 110 -4.51 -6.20 5.48
N VAL A 111 -5.57 -5.45 5.70
CA VAL A 111 -5.90 -4.83 6.98
C VAL A 111 -6.73 -5.82 7.79
N GLY A 112 -6.17 -6.33 8.89
CA GLY A 112 -6.88 -7.19 9.83
C GLY A 112 -7.43 -6.42 11.02
N ALA A 113 -8.05 -7.15 11.94
CA ALA A 113 -8.45 -6.58 13.23
C ALA A 113 -7.22 -6.47 14.16
N GLU A 114 -7.16 -5.37 14.90
CA GLU A 114 -6.11 -5.14 15.89
C GLU A 114 -6.21 -6.13 17.05
N GLY A 115 -5.05 -6.54 17.59
CA GLY A 115 -4.95 -7.52 18.68
C GLY A 115 -5.24 -8.97 18.27
N GLN A 116 -5.39 -9.26 16.97
CA GLN A 116 -5.46 -10.63 16.44
C GLN A 116 -4.07 -11.21 16.18
N PRO A 117 -3.96 -12.54 15.96
CA PRO A 117 -2.72 -13.14 15.50
C PRO A 117 -2.18 -12.46 14.23
N PRO A 118 -0.85 -12.55 13.99
CA PRO A 118 -0.25 -11.99 12.78
C PRO A 118 -0.94 -12.48 11.51
N ILE A 119 -1.15 -11.58 10.56
CA ILE A 119 -1.62 -11.89 9.22
C ILE A 119 -0.44 -12.42 8.44
N THR A 120 -0.64 -13.50 7.69
CA THR A 120 0.34 -14.03 6.75
C THR A 120 -0.24 -13.97 5.34
N VAL A 121 0.50 -13.36 4.41
CA VAL A 121 0.16 -13.27 2.99
C VAL A 121 1.33 -13.74 2.14
N ARG A 122 1.03 -14.31 0.97
CA ARG A 122 2.05 -14.74 0.01
C ARG A 122 1.99 -13.91 -1.24
N TYR A 123 3.16 -13.57 -1.75
CA TYR A 123 3.33 -12.90 -3.04
C TYR A 123 4.19 -13.77 -3.94
N VAL A 124 3.70 -13.97 -5.15
CA VAL A 124 4.42 -14.63 -6.23
C VAL A 124 5.19 -13.56 -6.99
N LEU A 125 6.50 -13.74 -7.15
CA LEU A 125 7.39 -12.87 -7.91
C LEU A 125 7.98 -13.69 -9.06
N GLU A 126 7.50 -13.43 -10.26
CA GLU A 126 7.95 -14.06 -11.49
C GLU A 126 8.91 -13.13 -12.22
N LYS A 127 10.15 -13.57 -12.43
CA LYS A 127 11.16 -12.92 -13.25
C LYS A 127 11.07 -13.43 -14.69
N ASP A 128 11.30 -12.54 -15.65
CA ASP A 128 11.29 -12.85 -17.08
C ASP A 128 9.95 -13.44 -17.56
N THR A 129 8.82 -12.87 -17.08
CA THR A 129 7.46 -13.33 -17.44
C THR A 129 7.23 -13.39 -18.95
N ASN A 130 7.87 -12.51 -19.72
CA ASN A 130 7.81 -12.53 -21.18
C ASN A 130 8.19 -13.92 -21.76
N LEU A 131 9.09 -14.66 -21.10
CA LEU A 131 9.48 -16.00 -21.54
C LEU A 131 8.34 -17.02 -21.37
N ARG A 132 7.46 -16.85 -20.38
CA ARG A 132 6.28 -17.72 -20.23
C ARG A 132 5.18 -17.40 -21.25
N ILE A 133 5.01 -16.13 -21.61
CA ILE A 133 3.86 -15.67 -22.43
C ILE A 133 4.15 -15.64 -23.94
N GLU A 134 5.38 -15.32 -24.34
CA GLU A 134 5.73 -15.01 -25.73
C GLU A 134 6.76 -15.99 -26.31
N ASP A 135 7.40 -16.82 -25.49
CA ASP A 135 8.48 -17.69 -25.95
C ASP A 135 7.99 -19.08 -26.33
N ASP A 136 8.40 -19.53 -27.52
CA ASP A 136 8.19 -20.87 -28.04
C ASP A 136 9.41 -21.78 -27.78
N ASP A 137 10.52 -21.24 -27.25
CA ASP A 137 11.73 -21.99 -26.94
C ASP A 137 11.60 -22.70 -25.57
N PRO A 138 11.59 -24.04 -25.52
CA PRO A 138 11.47 -24.79 -24.26
C PRO A 138 12.70 -24.69 -23.34
N LEU A 139 13.79 -24.07 -23.80
CA LEU A 139 15.03 -23.91 -23.03
C LEU A 139 15.10 -22.59 -22.25
N THR A 140 14.18 -21.66 -22.51
CA THR A 140 14.05 -20.38 -21.84
C THR A 140 12.72 -20.33 -21.12
N ASN A 141 12.78 -20.18 -19.79
CA ASN A 141 11.58 -20.14 -18.96
C ASN A 141 11.67 -18.95 -18.02
N SER A 142 10.51 -18.39 -17.68
CA SER A 142 10.38 -17.50 -16.52
C SER A 142 10.80 -18.23 -15.24
N ASN A 143 11.25 -17.50 -14.23
CA ASN A 143 11.55 -18.07 -12.92
C ASN A 143 10.63 -17.44 -11.85
N ILE A 144 9.97 -18.28 -11.06
CA ILE A 144 9.04 -17.86 -10.02
C ILE A 144 9.68 -18.11 -8.66
N ASP A 145 9.72 -17.08 -7.82
CA ASP A 145 9.96 -17.19 -6.39
C ASP A 145 8.73 -16.72 -5.62
N ILE A 146 8.48 -17.30 -4.45
CA ILE A 146 7.38 -16.88 -3.55
C ILE A 146 7.96 -16.30 -2.28
N ILE A 147 7.47 -15.12 -1.89
CA ILE A 147 7.74 -14.54 -0.58
C ILE A 147 6.50 -14.62 0.31
N GLU A 148 6.71 -14.96 1.57
CA GLU A 148 5.70 -14.96 2.61
C GLU A 148 5.97 -13.78 3.55
N ILE A 149 4.95 -12.96 3.77
CA ILE A 149 5.00 -11.74 4.55
C ILE A 149 4.06 -11.90 5.73
N THR A 150 4.57 -11.67 6.94
CA THR A 150 3.82 -11.74 8.20
C THR A 150 3.89 -10.41 8.94
N TYR A 151 2.78 -9.95 9.50
CA TYR A 151 2.71 -8.68 10.24
C TYR A 151 1.44 -8.57 11.08
N ASN A 152 1.40 -7.63 12.01
CA ASN A 152 0.19 -7.28 12.77
C ASN A 152 -0.33 -5.91 12.32
N THR A 153 -1.64 -5.72 12.37
CA THR A 153 -2.29 -4.42 12.09
C THR A 153 -2.48 -3.64 13.39
N GLU A 154 -2.12 -2.37 13.36
CA GLU A 154 -2.34 -1.37 14.41
C GLU A 154 -3.09 -0.18 13.81
N PHE A 155 -4.07 0.38 14.52
CA PHE A 155 -4.84 1.53 14.04
C PHE A 155 -4.46 2.80 14.79
N VAL A 156 -3.97 3.81 14.05
CA VAL A 156 -3.62 5.11 14.60
C VAL A 156 -4.68 6.14 14.22
N TYR A 157 -5.32 6.74 15.23
CA TYR A 157 -6.31 7.79 14.99
C TYR A 157 -5.65 9.03 14.37
N VAL A 158 -6.17 9.50 13.25
CA VAL A 158 -5.68 10.67 12.53
C VAL A 158 -6.51 11.90 12.89
N SER A 159 -7.80 11.87 12.61
CA SER A 159 -8.73 12.97 12.92
C SER A 159 -10.19 12.51 12.80
N ARG A 160 -11.14 13.37 13.20
CA ARG A 160 -12.58 13.11 13.03
C ARG A 160 -12.93 12.89 11.56
N ALA A 161 -12.29 13.63 10.68
CA ALA A 161 -12.54 13.58 9.25
C ALA A 161 -11.85 12.38 8.57
N CYS A 162 -10.66 12.00 9.05
CA CYS A 162 -9.81 11.00 8.39
C CYS A 162 -9.84 9.63 9.04
N GLY A 163 -10.52 9.50 10.18
CA GLY A 163 -10.64 8.25 10.90
C GLY A 163 -9.28 7.76 11.38
N TYR A 164 -8.98 6.50 11.05
CA TYR A 164 -7.76 5.81 11.48
C TYR A 164 -6.88 5.48 10.27
N SER A 165 -5.58 5.54 10.47
CA SER A 165 -4.56 4.99 9.58
C SER A 165 -4.16 3.60 10.06
N SER A 166 -4.02 2.66 9.14
CA SER A 166 -3.45 1.34 9.40
C SER A 166 -1.93 1.42 9.38
N HIS A 167 -1.29 1.03 10.48
CA HIS A 167 0.14 0.75 10.52
C HIS A 167 0.34 -0.76 10.61
N PHE A 168 1.44 -1.24 10.04
CA PHE A 168 1.81 -2.65 10.11
C PHE A 168 3.10 -2.78 10.91
N ASN A 169 3.12 -3.66 11.91
CA ASN A 169 4.27 -3.85 12.79
C ASN A 169 4.63 -5.34 12.88
N SER A 170 5.80 -5.62 13.47
CA SER A 170 6.35 -6.99 13.55
C SER A 170 6.49 -7.63 12.17
N LEU A 171 6.93 -6.86 11.18
CA LEU A 171 7.13 -7.34 9.82
C LEU A 171 8.13 -8.50 9.82
N GLY A 172 7.71 -9.63 9.27
CA GLY A 172 8.55 -10.75 8.91
C GLY A 172 8.41 -11.02 7.42
N VAL A 173 9.52 -11.30 6.75
CA VAL A 173 9.53 -11.65 5.32
C VAL A 173 10.47 -12.82 5.13
N GLN A 174 9.99 -13.85 4.44
CA GLN A 174 10.78 -15.04 4.13
C GLN A 174 10.48 -15.54 2.73
N ARG A 175 11.50 -16.04 2.05
CA ARG A 175 11.33 -16.75 0.78
C ARG A 175 10.89 -18.18 1.04
N ILE A 176 9.91 -18.65 0.28
CA ILE A 176 9.58 -20.08 0.19
C ILE A 176 10.56 -20.72 -0.78
N THR A 177 11.29 -21.73 -0.33
CA THR A 177 12.33 -22.37 -1.16
C THR A 177 11.73 -23.33 -2.18
N ASP A 178 12.20 -23.25 -3.42
CA ASP A 178 11.93 -24.23 -4.47
C ASP A 178 13.25 -24.77 -5.07
N SER A 179 13.17 -25.36 -6.28
CA SER A 179 14.30 -25.97 -6.98
C SER A 179 15.19 -24.99 -7.76
N ASP A 180 14.71 -23.79 -8.07
CA ASP A 180 15.40 -22.81 -8.90
C ASP A 180 15.07 -21.38 -8.43
N GLN A 181 15.84 -20.87 -7.47
CA GLN A 181 15.60 -19.56 -6.88
C GLN A 181 16.42 -18.49 -7.58
N TRP A 182 15.77 -17.41 -8.02
CA TRP A 182 16.46 -16.24 -8.57
C TRP A 182 16.74 -15.19 -7.49
N ILE A 183 15.91 -15.12 -6.44
CA ILE A 183 16.15 -14.32 -5.25
C ILE A 183 17.25 -14.98 -4.44
N THR A 184 18.33 -14.25 -4.20
CA THR A 184 19.45 -14.73 -3.38
C THR A 184 19.16 -14.48 -1.90
N ASN A 185 18.81 -13.24 -1.53
CA ASN A 185 18.64 -12.83 -0.13
C ASN A 185 17.48 -11.82 0.02
N ILE A 186 16.91 -11.74 1.23
CA ILE A 186 15.86 -10.79 1.59
C ILE A 186 16.22 -10.18 2.94
N GLU A 187 16.21 -8.85 3.01
CA GLU A 187 16.49 -8.11 4.24
C GLU A 187 15.38 -7.10 4.52
N ILE A 188 15.02 -6.96 5.79
CA ILE A 188 14.13 -5.89 6.26
C ILE A 188 15.01 -4.68 6.58
N GLU A 189 14.65 -3.51 6.07
CA GLU A 189 15.37 -2.27 6.30
C GLU A 189 15.36 -1.91 7.79
N GLU A 190 16.52 -1.94 8.43
CA GLU A 190 16.67 -1.75 9.87
C GLU A 190 16.11 -0.41 10.34
N THR A 191 16.25 0.64 9.52
CA THR A 191 15.76 1.98 9.84
C THR A 191 14.24 2.07 9.98
N THR A 192 13.50 1.14 9.37
CA THR A 192 12.03 1.03 9.52
C THR A 192 11.61 0.29 10.79
N GLN A 193 12.56 -0.37 11.48
CA GLN A 193 12.33 -1.18 12.68
C GLN A 193 11.22 -2.23 12.49
N ALA A 194 11.19 -2.88 11.32
CA ALA A 194 10.16 -3.85 10.94
C ALA A 194 8.72 -3.29 11.05
N SER A 195 8.55 -2.01 10.73
CA SER A 195 7.24 -1.32 10.74
C SER A 195 7.00 -0.55 9.45
N ILE A 196 5.74 -0.53 9.01
CA ILE A 196 5.28 0.14 7.79
C ILE A 196 4.22 1.16 8.22
N LYS A 197 4.58 2.43 8.14
CA LYS A 197 3.76 3.57 8.60
C LYS A 197 3.41 4.51 7.45
N ASP A 198 4.26 4.54 6.43
CA ASP A 198 4.12 5.33 5.21
C ASP A 198 4.87 4.65 4.07
N GLU A 199 4.90 5.27 2.90
CA GLU A 199 5.56 4.76 1.69
C GLU A 199 6.81 5.55 1.29
N ASN A 200 7.34 6.38 2.19
CA ASN A 200 8.45 7.29 1.89
C ASN A 200 9.82 6.60 1.93
N THR A 201 9.88 5.40 2.51
CA THR A 201 11.12 4.64 2.71
C THR A 201 10.97 3.22 2.19
N THR A 202 12.11 2.59 1.90
CA THR A 202 12.19 1.18 1.55
C THR A 202 12.02 0.36 2.81
N HIS A 203 11.17 -0.67 2.75
CA HIS A 203 10.91 -1.53 3.90
C HIS A 203 11.64 -2.86 3.77
N VAL A 204 11.76 -3.38 2.55
CA VAL A 204 12.39 -4.66 2.25
C VAL A 204 13.33 -4.50 1.07
N ARG A 205 14.53 -5.05 1.21
CA ARG A 205 15.53 -5.20 0.15
C ARG A 205 15.53 -6.65 -0.32
N ILE A 206 15.45 -6.86 -1.62
CA ILE A 206 15.57 -8.17 -2.26
C ILE A 206 16.82 -8.16 -3.12
N TYR A 207 17.70 -9.14 -2.92
CA TYR A 207 18.96 -9.27 -3.68
C TYR A 207 18.84 -10.40 -4.70
N HIS A 208 19.28 -10.14 -5.93
CA HIS A 208 19.29 -11.11 -7.04
C HIS A 208 20.51 -10.97 -7.94
#